data_AF-A0A2A6RES3-F1
#
_entry.id   AF-A0A2A6RES3-F1
#
_cell.length_a   1.000
_cell.length_b   1.000
_cell.length_c   1.000
_cell.angle_alpha   90.00
_cell.angle_beta   90.00
_cell.angle_gamma   90.00
#
_symmetry.space_group_name_H-M   'P 1'
#
loop_
_entity.id
_entity.type
_entity.pdbx_description
1 polymer ?
#
loop_
_entity_poly.entity_id
_entity_poly.type
_entity_poly.pdbx_seq_one_letter_code
_entity_poly.pdbx_strand_id
1 'polypeptide(L)' 'MSQIEFETFVHQGTIAVPKEHQPQVSGRVRVIIITEENEDDIDMVEYLMNHPLTPTTTRMFTRDELHDYND' A
#
# COMPACT_ATOMS: atom_id res chain seq x y z
N MET A 1 -12.43 12.32 27.47
CA MET A 1 -12.41 11.14 26.60
C MET A 1 -11.00 10.56 26.68
N SER A 2 -10.83 9.31 27.09
CA SER A 2 -9.51 8.67 27.19
C SER A 2 -9.27 7.81 25.94
N GLN A 3 -8.09 7.96 25.35
CA GLN A 3 -7.61 7.15 24.23
C GLN A 3 -6.62 6.13 24.79
N ILE A 4 -6.75 4.87 24.37
CA ILE A 4 -5.81 3.79 24.68
C ILE A 4 -5.11 3.45 23.37
N GLU A 5 -3.79 3.53 23.37
CA GLU A 5 -2.94 3.24 22.22
C GLU A 5 -1.92 2.17 22.63
N PHE A 6 -1.83 1.13 21.83
CA PHE A 6 -0.88 0.03 22.04
C PHE A 6 -0.55 -0.63 20.70
N GLU A 7 0.63 -1.21 20.64
CA GLU A 7 1.06 -2.04 19.52
C GLU A 7 0.91 -3.53 19.90
N THR A 8 0.42 -4.33 18.95
CA THR A 8 0.32 -5.78 19.14
C THR A 8 0.29 -6.48 17.79
N PHE A 9 0.62 -7.77 17.81
CA PHE A 9 0.51 -8.60 16.63
C PHE A 9 -0.94 -8.98 16.34
N VAL A 10 -1.29 -9.01 15.05
CA VAL A 10 -2.53 -9.61 14.59
C VAL A 10 -2.31 -11.11 14.42
N HIS A 11 -3.06 -11.92 15.17
CA HIS A 11 -3.03 -13.38 15.05
C HIS A 11 -4.37 -13.88 14.52
N GLN A 12 -4.38 -14.45 13.32
CA GLN A 12 -5.59 -14.98 12.66
C GLN A 12 -6.74 -13.95 12.61
N GLY A 13 -6.41 -12.70 12.28
CA GLY A 13 -7.38 -11.60 12.25
C GLY A 13 -7.86 -11.11 13.62
N THR A 14 -7.25 -11.60 14.72
CA THR A 14 -7.58 -11.17 16.09
C THR A 14 -6.47 -10.29 16.65
N ILE A 15 -6.88 -9.14 17.21
CA ILE A 15 -6.03 -8.23 17.99
C ILE A 15 -6.37 -8.44 19.46
N ALA A 16 -5.38 -8.82 20.28
CA ALA A 16 -5.57 -8.99 21.71
C ALA A 16 -5.28 -7.69 22.46
N VAL A 17 -6.21 -7.24 23.30
CA VAL A 17 -6.00 -6.10 24.18
C VAL A 17 -5.02 -6.48 25.31
N PRO A 18 -3.90 -5.76 25.49
CA PRO A 18 -2.95 -6.00 26.56
C PRO A 18 -3.61 -5.99 27.95
N LYS A 19 -3.11 -6.83 28.87
CA LYS A 19 -3.73 -7.05 30.19
C LYS A 19 -3.93 -5.76 30.99
N GLU A 20 -3.01 -4.81 30.88
CA GLU A 20 -3.06 -3.49 31.53
C GLU A 20 -4.25 -2.63 31.08
N HIS A 21 -4.76 -2.85 29.87
CA HIS A 21 -5.86 -2.10 29.29
C HIS A 21 -7.21 -2.82 29.40
N GLN A 22 -7.23 -4.14 29.64
CA GLN A 22 -8.46 -4.93 29.74
C GLN A 22 -9.51 -4.35 30.72
N PRO A 23 -9.14 -3.84 31.92
CA PRO A 23 -10.12 -3.25 32.84
C PRO A 23 -10.81 -1.99 32.30
N GLN A 24 -10.20 -1.32 31.31
CA GLN A 24 -10.65 -0.06 30.75
C GLN A 24 -11.46 -0.24 29.47
N VAL A 25 -11.45 -1.45 28.89
CA VAL A 25 -12.11 -1.79 27.62
C VAL A 25 -13.33 -2.67 27.90
N SER A 26 -14.53 -2.11 27.70
CA SER A 26 -15.77 -2.87 27.82
C SER A 26 -16.82 -2.39 26.82
N GLY A 27 -17.70 -3.31 26.39
CA GLY A 27 -18.78 -3.02 25.46
C GLY A 27 -18.32 -2.79 24.02
N ARG A 28 -19.07 -1.98 23.27
CA ARG A 28 -18.77 -1.67 21.88
C ARG A 28 -17.67 -0.61 21.80
N VAL A 29 -16.61 -0.91 21.07
CA VAL A 29 -15.47 -0.02 20.87
C VAL A 29 -15.35 0.42 19.40
N ARG A 30 -14.76 1.59 19.19
CA ARG A 30 -14.30 2.05 17.88
C ARG A 30 -12.79 1.84 17.83
N VAL A 31 -12.31 1.15 16.80
CA VAL A 31 -10.89 0.79 16.64
C VAL A 31 -10.32 1.55 15.44
N ILE A 32 -9.09 2.03 15.56
CA ILE A 32 -8.27 2.56 14.46
C ILE A 32 -7.07 1.62 14.37
N ILE A 33 -6.83 1.05 13.18
CA ILE A 33 -5.71 0.16 12.92
C ILE A 33 -4.74 0.93 12.03
N ILE A 34 -3.50 1.06 12.49
CA ILE A 34 -2.38 1.62 11.73
C ILE A 34 -1.44 0.45 11.47
N THR A 35 -1.13 0.18 10.21
CA THR A 35 -0.16 -0.82 9.80
C THR A 35 1.06 -0.11 9.24
N GLU A 36 2.25 -0.67 9.46
CA GLU A 36 3.40 -0.31 8.66
C GLU A 36 3.10 -0.69 7.20
N GLU A 37 3.49 0.17 6.25
CA GLU A 37 3.47 -0.19 4.84
C GLU A 37 4.44 -1.36 4.69
N ASN A 38 3.93 -2.55 4.33
CA ASN A 38 4.82 -3.62 3.93
C ASN A 38 5.46 -3.15 2.61
N GLU A 39 6.79 -3.14 2.55
CA GLU A 39 7.59 -2.85 1.34
C GLU A 39 7.29 -3.81 0.16
N ASP A 40 6.34 -4.74 0.32
CA ASP A 40 5.91 -5.69 -0.70
C ASP A 40 4.99 -5.08 -1.77
N ASP A 41 4.42 -3.88 -1.54
CA ASP A 41 3.90 -3.07 -2.64
C ASP A 41 5.09 -2.40 -3.33
N ILE A 42 5.68 -3.11 -4.30
CA ILE A 42 6.71 -2.55 -5.18
C ILE A 42 6.16 -1.21 -5.71
N ASP A 43 6.72 -0.10 -5.22
CA ASP A 43 6.40 1.22 -5.74
C ASP A 43 6.80 1.22 -7.20
N MET A 44 5.80 1.13 -8.08
CA MET A 44 5.98 1.05 -9.52
C MET A 44 6.80 2.24 -10.03
N VAL A 45 6.71 3.41 -9.37
CA VAL A 45 7.52 4.59 -9.70
C VAL A 45 8.98 4.35 -9.34
N GLU A 46 9.27 3.88 -8.12
CA GLU A 46 10.63 3.56 -7.69
C GLU A 46 11.26 2.44 -8.54
N TYR A 47 10.48 1.41 -8.85
CA TYR A 47 10.89 0.31 -9.73
C TYR A 47 11.28 0.81 -11.12
N LEU A 48 10.48 1.69 -11.73
CA LEU A 48 10.77 2.24 -13.06
C LEU A 48 11.94 3.24 -13.06
N MET A 49 12.16 3.95 -11.95
CA MET A 49 13.34 4.82 -11.77
C MET A 49 14.64 3.99 -11.73
N ASN A 50 14.60 2.82 -11.08
CA ASN A 50 15.75 1.91 -10.98
C ASN A 50 15.90 0.95 -12.18
N HIS A 51 14.81 0.67 -12.88
CA HIS A 51 14.76 -0.19 -14.08
C HIS A 51 14.13 0.55 -15.25
N PRO A 52 14.83 1.56 -15.82
CA PRO A 52 14.31 2.30 -16.95
C PRO A 52 14.04 1.34 -18.11
N LEU A 53 12.81 1.41 -18.65
CA LEU A 53 12.47 0.70 -19.87
C LEU A 53 13.40 1.18 -20.97
N THR A 54 14.34 0.31 -21.37
CA THR A 54 15.22 0.56 -22.51
C THR A 54 14.57 -0.08 -23.72
N PRO A 55 13.85 0.69 -24.55
CA PRO A 55 13.27 0.13 -25.75
C PRO A 55 14.41 -0.22 -26.72
N THR A 56 14.65 -1.50 -26.93
CA THR A 56 15.67 -2.01 -27.85
C THR A 56 15.38 -1.61 -29.31
N THR A 57 14.15 -1.20 -29.63
CA THR A 57 13.76 -0.72 -30.95
C THR A 57 12.54 0.21 -30.87
N THR A 58 12.71 1.45 -30.40
CA THR A 58 11.65 2.46 -30.58
C THR A 58 11.64 2.88 -32.04
N ARG A 59 10.76 2.27 -32.87
CA ARG A 59 10.34 2.96 -34.09
C ARG A 59 9.36 4.05 -33.65
N MET A 60 9.85 5.27 -33.53
CA MET A 60 8.96 6.42 -33.38
C MET A 60 8.24 6.60 -34.72
N PHE A 61 6.92 6.47 -34.71
CA PHE A 61 6.12 6.84 -35.86
C PHE A 61 6.22 8.35 -36.04
N THR A 62 6.46 8.79 -37.27
CA THR A 62 6.28 10.20 -37.60
C THR A 62 4.79 10.54 -37.53
N ARG A 63 4.49 11.83 -37.42
CA ARG A 63 3.11 12.33 -37.34
C ARG A 63 2.27 11.93 -38.56
N ASP A 64 2.93 11.73 -39.69
CA ASP A 64 2.33 11.30 -40.94
C ASP A 64 2.05 9.78 -40.93
N GLU A 65 2.98 8.96 -40.43
CA GLU A 65 2.79 7.50 -40.30
C GLU A 65 1.66 7.12 -39.32
N LEU A 66 1.37 7.97 -38.33
CA LEU A 66 0.26 7.79 -37.39
C LEU A 66 -1.12 7.97 -38.04
N HIS A 67 -1.21 8.79 -39.08
CA HIS A 67 -2.46 9.04 -39.80
C HIS A 67 -2.85 7.83 -40.66
N ASP A 68 -1.85 7.15 -41.25
CA ASP A 68 -2.03 6.00 -42.14
C ASP A 68 -2.31 4.68 -41.40
N TYR A 69 -2.01 4.59 -40.09
CA TYR A 69 -2.22 3.36 -39.30
C TYR A 69 -3.66 3.17 -38.80
N ASN A 70 -4.48 4.23 -38.81
CA ASN A 70 -5.85 4.24 -38.29
C ASN A 70 -6.93 4.20 -39.40
N ASP A 71 -6.53 4.01 -40.65
CA ASP A 71 -7.41 3.75 -41.82
C ASP A 71 -7.29 2.27 -42.24
#